data_AF-A0A2V7EB91-F1
#
_entry.id   AF-A0A2V7EB91-F1
#
_cell.length_a   1.000
_cell.length_b   1.000
_cell.length_c   1.000
_cell.angle_alpha   90.00
_cell.angle_beta   90.00
_cell.angle_gamma   90.00
#
_symmetry.space_group_name_H-M   'P 1'
#
loop_
_entity.id
_entity.type
_entity.pdbx_description
1 polymer ?
#
loop_
_entity_poly.entity_id
_entity_poly.type
_entity_poly.pdbx_seq_one_letter_code
_entity_poly.pdbx_strand_id
1 'polypeptide(L)'
;MDEPLAAVEVGPAPVPEGYVRIRALATLVDRDRLNHIVHRGDVYDFAEDAANDFIKRKAAHAECTLGWMDPSRTANIELIAALFCSMPLTAENVFLRPARLDGRHGERELCDVLVALRGHGIVLSLKSQDATTPREGPMLRRWCAKHARKAAGQISGACRAMKMQSFWCQHRRRGRVDFAAGAITPVHALAIIETGPLPTDTTRLPDDLSDSAGDTTITYVTLNDALNLVDQLRSVPDLVAYLHERATLPMWCRRMIGNERCLVQYYMLNRDSFDGSRPRSRRPRPRNSGATS
;
A
#
# COMPACT_ATOMS: atom_id res chain seq x y z
N MET A 1 38.84 10.37 -39.58
CA MET A 1 37.43 9.97 -39.42
C MET A 1 37.46 8.82 -38.43
N ASP A 2 37.32 9.13 -37.15
CA ASP A 2 37.23 8.11 -36.09
C ASP A 2 35.76 7.88 -35.81
N GLU A 3 35.28 6.66 -36.05
CA GLU A 3 33.99 6.20 -35.57
C GLU A 3 34.04 6.02 -34.04
N PRO A 4 33.02 6.45 -33.29
CA PRO A 4 32.98 6.19 -31.86
C PRO A 4 32.68 4.70 -31.62
N LEU A 5 33.59 4.03 -30.91
CA LEU A 5 33.41 2.68 -30.38
C LEU A 5 32.12 2.61 -29.55
N ALA A 6 31.18 1.79 -30.00
CA ALA A 6 29.96 1.50 -29.24
C ALA A 6 30.32 0.87 -27.89
N ALA A 7 29.74 1.40 -26.81
CA ALA A 7 29.87 0.84 -25.48
C ALA A 7 29.31 -0.59 -25.47
N VAL A 8 30.17 -1.58 -25.20
CA VAL A 8 29.75 -2.96 -24.95
C VAL A 8 29.04 -2.97 -23.59
N GLU A 9 27.74 -3.25 -23.58
CA GLU A 9 27.01 -3.54 -22.35
C GLU A 9 27.60 -4.82 -21.73
N VAL A 10 28.46 -4.64 -20.72
CA VAL A 10 28.95 -5.75 -19.90
C VAL A 10 27.81 -6.13 -18.97
N GLY A 11 27.16 -7.25 -19.26
CA GLY A 11 26.14 -7.84 -18.39
C GLY A 11 26.70 -8.14 -16.98
N PRO A 12 25.83 -8.39 -15.99
CA PRO A 12 26.26 -8.67 -14.63
C PRO A 12 27.18 -9.90 -14.58
N ALA A 13 28.20 -9.84 -13.73
CA ALA A 13 29.17 -10.94 -13.57
C ALA A 13 28.46 -12.28 -13.30
N PRO A 14 28.94 -13.41 -13.87
CA PRO A 14 28.33 -14.71 -13.64
C PRO A 14 28.33 -15.08 -12.15
N VAL A 15 27.25 -15.72 -11.70
CA VAL A 15 27.13 -16.21 -10.31
C VAL A 15 27.97 -17.50 -10.19
N PRO A 16 28.84 -17.63 -9.17
CA PRO A 16 29.59 -18.86 -8.94
C PRO A 16 28.68 -20.08 -8.74
N GLU A 17 29.14 -21.26 -9.14
CA GLU A 17 28.42 -22.51 -8.93
C GLU A 17 28.22 -22.78 -7.42
N GLY A 18 27.00 -23.14 -7.02
CA GLY A 18 26.62 -23.33 -5.60
C GLY A 18 26.32 -22.03 -4.84
N TYR A 19 26.27 -20.88 -5.53
CA TYR A 19 25.90 -19.59 -4.96
C TYR A 19 24.56 -19.09 -5.52
N VAL A 20 23.85 -18.31 -4.71
CA VAL A 20 22.60 -17.62 -5.07
C VAL A 20 22.81 -16.12 -4.91
N ARG A 21 22.44 -15.37 -5.95
CA ARG A 21 22.49 -13.92 -5.96
C ARG A 21 21.24 -13.33 -5.32
N ILE A 22 21.41 -12.57 -4.24
CA ILE A 22 20.31 -11.96 -3.49
C ILE A 22 20.48 -10.44 -3.46
N ARG A 23 19.41 -9.72 -3.77
CA ARG A 23 19.32 -8.27 -3.54
C ARG A 23 18.79 -8.01 -2.13
N ALA A 24 19.54 -7.25 -1.34
CA ALA A 24 19.15 -6.92 0.02
C ALA A 24 18.02 -5.89 0.04
N LEU A 25 16.87 -6.24 0.64
CA LEU A 25 15.71 -5.33 0.74
C LEU A 25 15.70 -4.50 2.04
N ALA A 26 16.63 -4.77 2.96
CA ALA A 26 16.85 -4.05 4.20
C ALA A 26 18.35 -4.04 4.56
N THR A 27 18.77 -3.09 5.39
CA THR A 27 20.14 -3.07 5.91
C THR A 27 20.27 -4.08 7.04
N LEU A 28 21.24 -4.99 6.95
CA LEU A 28 21.43 -6.10 7.87
C LEU A 28 22.88 -6.20 8.31
N VAL A 29 23.11 -6.78 9.50
CA VAL A 29 24.45 -7.14 9.98
C VAL A 29 24.57 -8.65 9.90
N ASP A 30 25.39 -9.12 8.97
CA ASP A 30 25.71 -10.56 8.84
C ASP A 30 26.62 -10.96 10.01
N ARG A 31 26.07 -11.77 10.93
CA ARG A 31 26.78 -12.21 12.13
C ARG A 31 27.76 -13.35 11.86
N ASP A 32 27.53 -14.12 10.79
CA ASP A 32 28.36 -15.28 10.45
C ASP A 32 29.60 -14.85 9.64
N ARG A 33 29.56 -13.67 8.99
CA ARG A 33 30.69 -13.05 8.28
C ARG A 33 31.30 -11.82 8.99
N LEU A 34 31.50 -11.89 10.32
CA LEU A 34 32.26 -10.87 11.09
C LEU A 34 31.78 -9.42 10.89
N ASN A 35 30.49 -9.14 11.20
CA ASN A 35 29.91 -7.79 11.18
C ASN A 35 29.89 -7.09 9.80
N HIS A 36 29.91 -7.84 8.71
CA HIS A 36 29.70 -7.26 7.39
C HIS A 36 28.29 -6.65 7.30
N ILE A 37 28.22 -5.35 7.00
CA ILE A 37 26.96 -4.63 6.85
C ILE A 37 26.49 -4.79 5.40
N VAL A 38 25.35 -5.45 5.24
CA VAL A 38 24.66 -5.62 3.96
C VAL A 38 23.73 -4.43 3.80
N HIS A 39 23.99 -3.54 2.83
CA HIS A 39 23.15 -2.35 2.63
C HIS A 39 21.95 -2.63 1.74
N ARG A 40 20.86 -1.85 1.92
CA ARG A 40 19.63 -2.02 1.16
C ARG A 40 19.86 -1.62 -0.30
N GLY A 41 19.48 -2.49 -1.24
CA GLY A 41 19.60 -2.29 -2.68
C GLY A 41 20.80 -3.02 -3.29
N ASP A 42 21.79 -3.37 -2.47
CA ASP A 42 23.00 -4.05 -2.89
C ASP A 42 22.74 -5.52 -3.21
N VAL A 43 23.56 -6.05 -4.12
CA VAL A 43 23.45 -7.41 -4.63
C VAL A 43 24.65 -8.21 -4.17
N TYR A 44 24.39 -9.35 -3.54
CA TYR A 44 25.43 -10.22 -2.97
C TYR A 44 25.23 -11.66 -3.42
N ASP A 45 26.34 -12.36 -3.63
CA ASP A 45 26.35 -13.79 -3.90
C ASP A 45 26.60 -14.55 -2.58
N PHE A 46 25.62 -15.36 -2.16
CA PHE A 46 25.68 -16.20 -0.96
C PHE A 46 25.81 -17.66 -1.36
N ALA A 47 26.52 -18.47 -0.57
CA ALA A 47 26.43 -19.92 -0.71
C ALA A 47 24.99 -20.38 -0.43
N GLU A 48 24.51 -21.39 -1.15
CA GLU A 48 23.09 -21.80 -1.16
C GLU A 48 22.57 -22.21 0.24
N ASP A 49 23.42 -22.83 1.05
CA ASP A 49 23.14 -23.20 2.44
C ASP A 49 22.99 -21.97 3.36
N ALA A 50 23.88 -20.99 3.22
CA ALA A 50 23.81 -19.72 3.93
C ALA A 50 22.60 -18.88 3.50
N ALA A 51 22.25 -18.90 2.21
CA ALA A 51 21.05 -18.25 1.69
C ALA A 51 19.77 -18.82 2.32
N ASN A 52 19.70 -20.14 2.50
CA ASN A 52 18.56 -20.80 3.12
C ASN A 52 18.37 -20.40 4.59
N ASP A 53 19.45 -20.22 5.35
CA ASP A 53 19.38 -19.72 6.73
C ASP A 53 19.03 -18.22 6.77
N PHE A 54 19.55 -17.44 5.83
CA PHE A 54 19.26 -16.01 5.62
C PHE A 54 17.76 -15.76 5.33
N ILE A 55 17.13 -16.63 4.53
CA ILE A 55 15.69 -16.61 4.21
C ILE A 55 14.85 -17.05 5.43
N LYS A 56 15.26 -18.11 6.14
CA LYS A 56 14.53 -18.65 7.30
C LYS A 56 14.45 -17.69 8.48
N ARG A 57 15.47 -16.85 8.70
CA ARG A 57 15.54 -15.91 9.84
C ARG A 57 14.64 -14.66 9.70
N LYS A 58 13.74 -14.60 8.70
CA LYS A 58 12.71 -13.54 8.52
C LYS A 58 13.23 -12.10 8.41
N ALA A 59 14.52 -11.91 8.11
CA ALA A 59 15.15 -10.59 8.01
C ALA A 59 15.54 -10.20 6.57
N ALA A 60 15.45 -11.11 5.60
CA ALA A 60 15.64 -10.81 4.19
C ALA A 60 14.56 -11.50 3.36
N HIS A 61 13.74 -10.70 2.68
CA HIS A 61 13.01 -11.16 1.52
C HIS A 61 14.05 -11.50 0.45
N ALA A 62 14.41 -12.77 0.31
CA ALA A 62 15.04 -13.23 -0.92
C ALA A 62 14.00 -13.15 -2.01
N GLU A 63 14.35 -12.41 -3.05
CA GLU A 63 13.53 -12.29 -4.23
C GLU A 63 13.75 -13.55 -5.08
N CYS A 64 12.93 -14.58 -4.86
CA CYS A 64 12.43 -15.38 -5.97
C CYS A 64 11.43 -14.51 -6.75
N THR A 65 11.90 -13.45 -7.42
CA THR A 65 11.05 -12.47 -8.13
C THR A 65 10.52 -12.93 -9.47
N LEU A 66 10.70 -14.20 -9.83
CA LEU A 66 10.17 -14.76 -11.07
C LEU A 66 8.90 -15.61 -10.87
N GLY A 67 8.35 -15.72 -9.64
CA GLY A 67 7.25 -16.66 -9.40
C GLY A 67 6.18 -16.30 -8.37
N TRP A 68 6.22 -15.13 -7.72
CA TRP A 68 5.27 -14.81 -6.63
C TRP A 68 4.28 -13.67 -6.91
N MET A 69 4.43 -12.95 -8.02
CA MET A 69 3.35 -12.15 -8.57
C MET A 69 2.75 -12.97 -9.71
N ASP A 70 1.65 -13.67 -9.43
CA ASP A 70 0.75 -14.00 -10.53
C ASP A 70 0.27 -12.65 -11.11
N PRO A 71 0.53 -12.36 -12.40
CA PRO A 71 0.15 -11.10 -13.04
C PRO A 71 -1.37 -10.90 -13.09
N SER A 72 -2.15 -11.89 -12.67
CA SER A 72 -3.59 -11.72 -12.56
C SER A 72 -3.95 -10.72 -11.47
N ARG A 73 -4.81 -9.75 -11.83
CA ARG A 73 -5.49 -8.85 -10.89
C ARG A 73 -6.01 -9.58 -9.64
N THR A 74 -6.53 -10.79 -9.80
CA THR A 74 -7.08 -11.60 -8.71
C THR A 74 -6.04 -11.93 -7.66
N ALA A 75 -4.84 -12.37 -8.04
CA ALA A 75 -3.77 -12.71 -7.11
C ALA A 75 -3.25 -11.48 -6.33
N ASN A 76 -3.18 -10.31 -6.98
CA ASN A 76 -2.81 -9.06 -6.31
C ASN A 76 -3.88 -8.60 -5.30
N ILE A 77 -5.17 -8.76 -5.63
CA ILE A 77 -6.27 -8.52 -4.70
C ILE A 77 -6.17 -9.49 -3.52
N GLU A 78 -5.93 -10.78 -3.79
CA GLU A 78 -5.77 -11.81 -2.77
C GLU A 78 -4.56 -11.57 -1.87
N LEU A 79 -3.45 -11.05 -2.39
CA LEU A 79 -2.26 -10.69 -1.61
C LEU A 79 -2.54 -9.52 -0.65
N ILE A 80 -3.15 -8.44 -1.14
CA ILE A 80 -3.56 -7.30 -0.29
C ILE A 80 -4.54 -7.78 0.76
N ALA A 81 -5.58 -8.51 0.34
CA ALA A 81 -6.58 -9.08 1.23
C ALA A 81 -5.92 -9.99 2.28
N ALA A 82 -5.01 -10.87 1.89
CA ALA A 82 -4.30 -11.77 2.79
C ALA A 82 -3.44 -11.02 3.80
N LEU A 83 -2.74 -9.97 3.39
CA LEU A 83 -1.92 -9.15 4.29
C LEU A 83 -2.78 -8.33 5.26
N PHE A 84 -3.81 -7.66 4.78
CA PHE A 84 -4.83 -7.02 5.64
C PHE A 84 -5.49 -8.03 6.59
N CYS A 85 -5.69 -9.28 6.15
CA CYS A 85 -6.24 -10.37 6.96
C CYS A 85 -5.20 -11.09 7.84
N SER A 86 -3.91 -10.81 7.69
CA SER A 86 -2.83 -11.47 8.44
C SER A 86 -2.50 -10.75 9.74
N MET A 87 -2.84 -9.47 9.86
CA MET A 87 -2.63 -8.67 11.06
C MET A 87 -3.86 -8.81 12.00
N PRO A 88 -3.69 -9.24 13.27
CA PRO A 88 -4.80 -9.59 14.15
C PRO A 88 -5.85 -8.48 14.37
N LEU A 89 -5.44 -7.21 14.31
CA LEU A 89 -6.32 -6.06 14.57
C LEU A 89 -7.05 -5.53 13.32
N THR A 90 -6.63 -5.95 12.12
CA THR A 90 -7.30 -5.59 10.85
C THR A 90 -8.10 -6.75 10.29
N ALA A 91 -7.77 -8.00 10.63
CA ALA A 91 -8.41 -9.18 10.07
C ALA A 91 -9.93 -9.28 10.32
N GLU A 92 -10.43 -8.78 11.46
CA GLU A 92 -11.86 -8.73 11.78
C GLU A 92 -12.62 -7.58 11.10
N ASN A 93 -11.88 -6.67 10.46
CA ASN A 93 -12.40 -5.43 9.89
C ASN A 93 -12.30 -5.43 8.36
N VAL A 94 -11.87 -6.53 7.74
CA VAL A 94 -11.61 -6.61 6.29
C VAL A 94 -12.70 -7.43 5.62
N PHE A 95 -13.35 -6.79 4.65
CA PHE A 95 -14.50 -7.30 3.93
C PHE A 95 -14.18 -7.32 2.43
N LEU A 96 -14.23 -8.50 1.84
CA LEU A 96 -13.83 -8.77 0.47
C LEU A 96 -15.05 -8.73 -0.45
N ARG A 97 -14.82 -8.28 -1.70
CA ARG A 97 -15.82 -8.25 -2.77
C ARG A 97 -17.18 -7.66 -2.32
N PRO A 98 -17.22 -6.45 -1.72
CA PRO A 98 -18.51 -5.82 -1.43
C PRO A 98 -19.34 -5.68 -2.70
N ALA A 99 -20.57 -6.19 -2.68
CA ALA A 99 -21.44 -6.28 -3.84
C ALA A 99 -22.89 -5.96 -3.46
N ARG A 100 -23.62 -5.40 -4.42
CA ARG A 100 -25.06 -5.13 -4.29
C ARG A 100 -25.83 -5.87 -5.36
N LEU A 101 -27.11 -6.13 -5.09
CA LEU A 101 -28.03 -6.54 -6.14
C LEU A 101 -28.43 -5.33 -6.97
N ASP A 102 -28.12 -5.37 -8.25
CA ASP A 102 -28.53 -4.39 -9.25
C ASP A 102 -29.67 -5.03 -10.04
N GLY A 103 -30.93 -4.74 -9.68
CA GLY A 103 -32.10 -5.55 -10.07
C GLY A 103 -32.20 -5.99 -11.53
N ARG A 104 -31.67 -5.21 -12.50
CA ARG A 104 -31.63 -5.55 -13.93
C ARG A 104 -30.39 -6.33 -14.40
N HIS A 105 -29.29 -6.26 -13.67
CA HIS A 105 -27.98 -6.77 -14.08
C HIS A 105 -27.41 -7.81 -13.11
N GLY A 106 -28.21 -8.25 -12.14
CA GLY A 106 -27.77 -9.20 -11.12
C GLY A 106 -26.83 -8.55 -10.11
N GLU A 107 -25.86 -9.31 -9.62
CA GLU A 107 -24.92 -8.81 -8.64
C GLU A 107 -23.87 -7.88 -9.27
N ARG A 108 -23.60 -6.76 -8.58
CA ARG A 108 -22.60 -5.79 -9.01
C ARG A 108 -21.65 -5.45 -7.87
N GLU A 109 -20.37 -5.67 -8.12
CA GLU A 109 -19.29 -5.29 -7.21
C GLU A 109 -19.22 -3.77 -7.04
N LEU A 110 -19.05 -3.33 -5.79
CA LEU A 110 -18.90 -1.93 -5.41
C LEU A 110 -17.43 -1.52 -5.44
N CYS A 111 -16.57 -2.28 -4.77
CA CYS A 111 -15.14 -2.02 -4.62
C CYS A 111 -14.40 -3.34 -4.42
N ASP A 112 -13.06 -3.31 -4.48
CA ASP A 112 -12.25 -4.52 -4.38
C ASP A 112 -12.18 -5.00 -2.91
N VAL A 113 -11.94 -4.07 -1.98
CA VAL A 113 -11.87 -4.34 -0.53
C VAL A 113 -12.53 -3.21 0.26
N LEU A 114 -13.23 -3.55 1.33
CA LEU A 114 -13.73 -2.63 2.33
C LEU A 114 -13.08 -2.93 3.69
N VAL A 115 -12.49 -1.92 4.32
CA VAL A 115 -12.08 -2.00 5.73
C VAL A 115 -13.11 -1.24 6.55
N ALA A 116 -13.82 -1.90 7.46
CA ALA A 116 -14.87 -1.26 8.25
C ALA A 116 -14.69 -1.49 9.76
N LEU A 117 -14.80 -0.41 10.52
CA LEU A 117 -14.73 -0.41 11.98
C LEU A 117 -15.76 0.58 12.54
N ARG A 118 -16.65 0.10 13.43
CA ARG A 118 -17.65 0.93 14.15
C ARG A 118 -18.46 1.86 13.23
N GLY A 119 -19.00 1.32 12.14
CA GLY A 119 -19.83 2.09 11.19
C GLY A 119 -19.06 3.00 10.24
N HIS A 120 -17.72 3.07 10.33
CA HIS A 120 -16.88 3.85 9.43
C HIS A 120 -16.11 2.91 8.50
N GLY A 121 -15.88 3.35 7.26
CA GLY A 121 -15.25 2.54 6.21
C GLY A 121 -14.08 3.21 5.51
N ILE A 122 -13.10 2.40 5.11
CA ILE A 122 -12.08 2.73 4.11
C ILE A 122 -12.36 1.88 2.87
N VAL A 123 -12.63 2.54 1.75
CA VAL A 123 -12.94 1.88 0.47
C VAL A 123 -11.68 1.74 -0.38
N LEU A 124 -11.33 0.53 -0.79
CA LEU A 124 -10.14 0.28 -1.61
C LEU A 124 -10.57 -0.07 -3.04
N SER A 125 -9.96 0.62 -4.01
CA SER A 125 -10.07 0.26 -5.43
C SER A 125 -8.69 -0.02 -6.01
N LEU A 126 -8.45 -1.27 -6.41
CA LEU A 126 -7.20 -1.73 -7.00
C LEU A 126 -7.28 -1.69 -8.53
N LYS A 127 -6.19 -1.24 -9.15
CA LYS A 127 -5.98 -1.33 -10.60
C LYS A 127 -4.64 -2.01 -10.87
N SER A 128 -4.72 -3.22 -11.41
CA SER A 128 -3.57 -4.05 -11.77
C SER A 128 -3.29 -3.96 -13.27
N GLN A 129 -2.04 -4.17 -13.66
CA GLN A 129 -1.65 -4.36 -15.05
C GLN A 129 -1.80 -5.84 -15.40
N ASP A 130 -2.87 -6.23 -16.09
CA ASP A 130 -3.04 -7.60 -16.64
C ASP A 130 -2.09 -7.89 -17.83
N ALA A 131 -0.90 -7.28 -17.86
CA ALA A 131 0.03 -7.36 -18.99
C ALA A 131 1.19 -8.31 -18.65
N THR A 132 1.43 -9.28 -19.53
CA THR A 132 2.61 -10.16 -19.51
C THR A 132 3.94 -9.42 -19.58
N THR A 133 3.92 -8.15 -20.00
CA THR A 133 5.06 -7.24 -19.95
C THR A 133 4.65 -5.96 -19.24
N PRO A 134 5.28 -5.60 -18.10
CA PRO A 134 5.01 -4.36 -17.40
C PRO A 134 5.21 -3.14 -18.33
N ARG A 135 4.35 -2.14 -18.21
CA ARG A 135 4.55 -0.87 -18.91
C ARG A 135 5.62 -0.06 -18.19
N GLU A 136 6.43 0.66 -18.97
CA GLU A 136 7.47 1.53 -18.44
C GLU A 136 7.35 2.96 -18.98
N GLY A 137 8.06 3.90 -18.32
CA GLY A 137 8.27 5.25 -18.80
C GLY A 137 6.97 6.03 -19.14
N PRO A 138 6.88 6.68 -20.31
CA PRO A 138 5.71 7.46 -20.71
C PRO A 138 4.42 6.63 -20.80
N MET A 139 4.52 5.36 -21.21
CA MET A 139 3.35 4.48 -21.32
C MET A 139 2.78 4.14 -19.95
N LEU A 140 3.66 3.88 -18.97
CA LEU A 140 3.27 3.68 -17.58
C LEU A 140 2.54 4.91 -17.04
N ARG A 141 3.09 6.11 -17.20
CA ARG A 141 2.46 7.35 -16.72
C ARG A 141 1.05 7.56 -17.27
N ARG A 142 0.85 7.34 -18.58
CA ARG A 142 -0.48 7.43 -19.22
C ARG A 142 -1.43 6.36 -18.66
N TRP A 143 -0.92 5.15 -18.44
CA TRP A 143 -1.68 4.06 -17.87
C TRP A 143 -2.12 4.39 -16.42
N CYS A 144 -1.19 4.83 -15.56
CA CYS A 144 -1.48 5.23 -14.19
C CYS A 144 -2.52 6.35 -14.14
N ALA A 145 -2.37 7.40 -14.97
CA ALA A 145 -3.34 8.50 -15.05
C ALA A 145 -4.74 8.03 -15.44
N LYS A 146 -4.85 7.14 -16.44
CA LYS A 146 -6.13 6.56 -16.88
C LYS A 146 -6.76 5.73 -15.77
N HIS A 147 -5.97 4.90 -15.08
CA HIS A 147 -6.48 3.98 -14.08
C HIS A 147 -6.77 4.65 -12.74
N ALA A 148 -6.05 5.72 -12.37
CA ALA A 148 -6.39 6.59 -11.25
C ALA A 148 -7.77 7.23 -11.43
N ARG A 149 -8.10 7.75 -12.62
CA ARG A 149 -9.44 8.27 -12.93
C ARG A 149 -10.52 7.18 -12.82
N LYS A 150 -10.24 5.98 -13.33
CA LYS A 150 -11.17 4.84 -13.22
C LYS A 150 -11.41 4.42 -11.77
N ALA A 151 -10.35 4.34 -10.96
CA ALA A 151 -10.45 4.02 -9.54
C ALA A 151 -11.29 5.07 -8.80
N ALA A 152 -11.05 6.37 -9.05
CA ALA A 152 -11.84 7.46 -8.45
C ALA A 152 -13.33 7.38 -8.83
N GLY A 153 -13.64 7.07 -10.09
CA GLY A 153 -15.00 6.85 -10.55
C GLY A 153 -15.68 5.66 -9.87
N GLN A 154 -14.98 4.54 -9.73
CA GLN A 154 -15.48 3.36 -9.00
C GLN A 154 -15.73 3.69 -7.52
N ILE A 155 -14.77 4.34 -6.85
CA ILE A 155 -14.89 4.78 -5.46
C ILE A 155 -16.13 5.67 -5.29
N SER A 156 -16.33 6.64 -6.19
CA SER A 156 -17.50 7.53 -6.16
C SER A 156 -18.82 6.77 -6.27
N GLY A 157 -18.88 5.79 -7.17
CA GLY A 157 -20.03 4.89 -7.30
C GLY A 157 -20.27 4.04 -6.05
N ALA A 158 -19.20 3.47 -5.48
CA ALA A 158 -19.25 2.65 -4.28
C ALA A 158 -19.76 3.44 -3.07
N CYS A 159 -19.20 4.64 -2.83
CA CYS A 159 -19.59 5.48 -1.69
C CYS A 159 -21.07 5.89 -1.79
N ARG A 160 -21.54 6.25 -2.99
CA ARG A 160 -22.96 6.53 -3.22
C ARG A 160 -23.83 5.30 -2.97
N ALA A 161 -23.42 4.13 -3.47
CA ALA A 161 -24.20 2.91 -3.31
C ALA A 161 -24.31 2.48 -1.84
N MET A 162 -23.19 2.49 -1.10
CA MET A 162 -23.17 2.14 0.33
C MET A 162 -24.10 3.02 1.17
N LYS A 163 -24.26 4.30 0.79
CA LYS A 163 -25.20 5.22 1.44
C LYS A 163 -26.66 4.90 1.13
N MET A 164 -26.96 4.48 -0.10
CA MET A 164 -28.33 4.45 -0.63
C MET A 164 -28.95 3.04 -0.68
N GLN A 165 -28.15 1.99 -0.64
CA GLN A 165 -28.58 0.62 -0.90
C GLN A 165 -27.92 -0.35 0.08
N SER A 166 -28.63 -1.42 0.42
CA SER A 166 -28.02 -2.55 1.09
C SER A 166 -27.00 -3.24 0.17
N PHE A 167 -25.99 -3.81 0.77
CA PHE A 167 -24.94 -4.54 0.08
C PHE A 167 -24.44 -5.66 0.98
N TRP A 168 -23.66 -6.58 0.44
CA TRP A 168 -23.06 -7.66 1.19
C TRP A 168 -21.60 -7.82 0.80
N CYS A 169 -20.84 -8.56 1.59
CA CYS A 169 -19.44 -8.86 1.34
C CYS A 169 -19.07 -10.25 1.88
N GLN A 170 -17.88 -10.72 1.51
CA GLN A 170 -17.26 -11.91 2.09
C GLN A 170 -16.30 -11.53 3.22
N HIS A 171 -16.48 -12.12 4.40
CA HIS A 171 -15.56 -11.99 5.52
C HIS A 171 -14.92 -13.35 5.81
N ARG A 172 -13.59 -13.39 5.93
CA ARG A 172 -12.82 -14.64 6.02
C ARG A 172 -13.30 -15.59 7.13
N ARG A 173 -13.74 -15.05 8.27
CA ARG A 173 -14.21 -15.85 9.42
C ARG A 173 -15.72 -15.98 9.52
N ARG A 174 -16.46 -15.01 8.98
CA ARG A 174 -17.93 -14.92 9.16
C ARG A 174 -18.70 -15.39 7.92
N GLY A 175 -17.99 -15.65 6.81
CA GLY A 175 -18.63 -15.89 5.52
C GLY A 175 -19.30 -14.62 5.01
N ARG A 176 -20.48 -14.77 4.43
CA ARG A 176 -21.26 -13.64 3.93
C ARG A 176 -21.72 -12.74 5.08
N VAL A 177 -21.52 -11.43 4.93
CA VAL A 177 -22.00 -10.40 5.84
C VAL A 177 -22.81 -9.39 5.04
N ASP A 178 -24.05 -9.14 5.46
CA ASP A 178 -24.96 -8.16 4.85
C ASP A 178 -24.95 -6.85 5.64
N PHE A 179 -24.94 -5.73 4.93
CA PHE A 179 -25.00 -4.38 5.45
C PHE A 179 -26.27 -3.68 4.96
N ALA A 180 -27.01 -3.06 5.89
CA ALA A 180 -28.11 -2.18 5.53
C ALA A 180 -27.59 -0.92 4.81
N ALA A 181 -28.47 -0.26 4.06
CA ALA A 181 -28.16 1.04 3.46
C ALA A 181 -27.71 2.04 4.54
N GLY A 182 -26.58 2.70 4.31
CA GLY A 182 -26.01 3.67 5.27
C GLY A 182 -25.40 3.05 6.53
N ALA A 183 -25.33 1.72 6.66
CA ALA A 183 -24.72 1.08 7.83
C ALA A 183 -23.22 1.35 7.96
N ILE A 184 -22.55 1.64 6.83
CA ILE A 184 -21.15 2.04 6.77
C ILE A 184 -21.06 3.41 6.11
N THR A 185 -20.34 4.32 6.75
CA THR A 185 -19.99 5.64 6.23
C THR A 185 -18.53 5.63 5.77
N PRO A 186 -18.26 5.65 4.46
CA PRO A 186 -16.89 5.77 3.95
C PRO A 186 -16.28 7.12 4.34
N VAL A 187 -15.18 7.09 5.09
CA VAL A 187 -14.45 8.30 5.51
C VAL A 187 -13.19 8.52 4.68
N HIS A 188 -12.56 7.44 4.25
CA HIS A 188 -11.41 7.46 3.36
C HIS A 188 -11.58 6.45 2.23
N ALA A 189 -10.87 6.69 1.13
CA ALA A 189 -10.74 5.74 0.06
C ALA A 189 -9.30 5.69 -0.45
N LEU A 190 -8.83 4.50 -0.80
CA LEU A 190 -7.52 4.28 -1.41
C LEU A 190 -7.72 3.88 -2.87
N ALA A 191 -7.21 4.72 -3.78
CA ALA A 191 -7.04 4.37 -5.19
C ALA A 191 -5.64 3.76 -5.36
N ILE A 192 -5.58 2.44 -5.41
CA ILE A 192 -4.34 1.66 -5.43
C ILE A 192 -3.99 1.32 -6.88
N ILE A 193 -2.84 1.81 -7.35
CA ILE A 193 -2.42 1.70 -8.75
C ILE A 193 -1.14 0.87 -8.83
N GLU A 194 -1.14 -0.18 -9.64
CA GLU A 194 0.07 -0.97 -9.88
C GLU A 194 1.03 -0.23 -10.83
N THR A 195 2.22 0.09 -10.36
CA THR A 195 3.24 0.81 -11.15
C THR A 195 4.29 -0.11 -11.79
N GLY A 196 4.10 -1.43 -11.71
CA GLY A 196 5.04 -2.43 -12.23
C GLY A 196 5.84 -3.12 -11.11
N PRO A 197 6.75 -4.04 -11.48
CA PRO A 197 7.47 -4.90 -10.53
C PRO A 197 8.56 -4.16 -9.72
N LEU A 198 8.98 -2.97 -10.17
CA LEU A 198 10.04 -2.22 -9.50
C LEU A 198 9.47 -1.36 -8.34
N PRO A 199 9.89 -1.60 -7.08
CA PRO A 199 9.32 -0.94 -5.89
C PRO A 199 9.62 0.55 -5.72
N THR A 200 10.35 1.18 -6.65
CA THR A 200 11.02 2.49 -6.43
C THR A 200 10.61 3.61 -7.38
N ASP A 201 9.77 3.35 -8.37
CA ASP A 201 9.38 4.38 -9.33
C ASP A 201 8.27 5.27 -8.77
N THR A 202 8.69 6.38 -8.17
CA THR A 202 7.73 7.43 -7.83
C THR A 202 7.09 7.94 -9.11
N THR A 203 5.76 7.98 -9.14
CA THR A 203 5.00 8.45 -10.28
C THR A 203 4.17 9.65 -9.88
N ARG A 204 4.26 10.73 -10.67
CA ARG A 204 3.36 11.88 -10.51
C ARG A 204 2.07 11.62 -11.28
N LEU A 205 0.96 11.64 -10.55
CA LEU A 205 -0.38 11.61 -11.12
C LEU A 205 -0.84 13.00 -11.58
N PRO A 206 -1.82 13.08 -12.50
CA PRO A 206 -2.39 14.35 -12.93
C PRO A 206 -3.04 15.15 -11.80
N ASP A 207 -2.89 16.47 -11.83
CA ASP A 207 -3.44 17.36 -10.80
C ASP A 207 -4.99 17.44 -10.84
N ASP A 208 -5.62 17.12 -11.99
CA ASP A 208 -7.07 17.14 -12.24
C ASP A 208 -7.84 15.94 -11.66
N LEU A 209 -7.18 15.04 -10.96
CA LEU A 209 -7.84 13.92 -10.28
C LEU A 209 -8.77 14.40 -9.15
N SER A 210 -9.83 13.65 -8.88
CA SER A 210 -10.75 13.97 -7.79
C SER A 210 -10.11 13.64 -6.44
N ASP A 211 -10.09 14.61 -5.52
CA ASP A 211 -9.59 14.38 -4.15
C ASP A 211 -10.66 13.86 -3.20
N SER A 212 -11.91 13.81 -3.64
CA SER A 212 -13.03 13.33 -2.85
C SER A 212 -14.11 12.65 -3.68
N ALA A 213 -14.90 11.83 -3.00
CA ALA A 213 -16.12 11.20 -3.47
C ALA A 213 -17.26 11.55 -2.51
N GLY A 214 -17.86 12.74 -2.68
CA GLY A 214 -18.72 13.32 -1.65
C GLY A 214 -17.87 13.73 -0.44
N ASP A 215 -18.22 13.24 0.75
CA ASP A 215 -17.51 13.55 2.00
C ASP A 215 -16.30 12.62 2.25
N THR A 216 -16.05 11.65 1.36
CA THR A 216 -14.95 10.68 1.48
C THR A 216 -13.69 11.18 0.79
N THR A 217 -12.57 11.27 1.50
CA THR A 217 -11.28 11.68 0.90
C THR A 217 -10.64 10.54 0.12
N ILE A 218 -10.17 10.80 -1.10
CA ILE A 218 -9.46 9.83 -1.95
C ILE A 218 -7.95 10.05 -1.84
N THR A 219 -7.24 9.02 -1.39
CA THR A 219 -5.77 8.99 -1.41
C THR A 219 -5.30 8.04 -2.50
N TYR A 220 -4.41 8.52 -3.36
CA TYR A 220 -3.79 7.71 -4.41
C TYR A 220 -2.47 7.16 -3.91
N VAL A 221 -2.26 5.87 -4.13
CA VAL A 221 -1.07 5.14 -3.67
C VAL A 221 -0.71 4.05 -4.66
N THR A 222 0.54 3.60 -4.65
CA THR A 222 0.91 2.37 -5.36
C THR A 222 0.45 1.14 -4.58
N LEU A 223 0.48 -0.03 -5.23
CA LEU A 223 0.32 -1.31 -4.53
C LEU A 223 1.30 -1.42 -3.35
N ASN A 224 2.59 -1.19 -3.60
CA ASN A 224 3.63 -1.25 -2.57
C ASN A 224 3.38 -0.25 -1.43
N ASP A 225 2.95 0.98 -1.73
CA ASP A 225 2.59 1.96 -0.71
C ASP A 225 1.46 1.46 0.20
N ALA A 226 0.40 0.89 -0.37
CA ALA A 226 -0.70 0.33 0.42
C ALA A 226 -0.21 -0.79 1.35
N LEU A 227 0.71 -1.65 0.87
CA LEU A 227 1.34 -2.68 1.70
C LEU A 227 2.18 -2.06 2.84
N ASN A 228 2.98 -1.02 2.54
CA ASN A 228 3.79 -0.32 3.55
C ASN A 228 2.94 0.39 4.61
N LEU A 229 1.77 0.92 4.24
CA LEU A 229 0.83 1.54 5.19
C LEU A 229 0.30 0.53 6.19
N VAL A 230 -0.13 -0.64 5.70
CA VAL A 230 -0.68 -1.71 6.55
C VAL A 230 0.39 -2.26 7.50
N ASP A 231 1.60 -2.52 6.98
CA ASP A 231 2.70 -3.07 7.77
C ASP A 231 3.18 -2.13 8.90
N GLN A 232 3.23 -0.82 8.62
CA GLN A 232 3.74 0.16 9.57
C GLN A 232 2.70 0.67 10.56
N LEU A 233 1.46 0.94 10.12
CA LEU A 233 0.43 1.53 10.98
C LEU A 233 -0.35 0.48 11.78
N ARG A 234 -0.45 -0.76 11.29
CA ARG A 234 -0.91 -1.97 12.01
C ARG A 234 -2.32 -1.94 12.63
N SER A 235 -3.04 -0.83 12.57
CA SER A 235 -4.41 -0.69 13.07
C SER A 235 -5.25 0.21 12.16
N VAL A 236 -6.58 -0.02 12.14
CA VAL A 236 -7.51 0.81 11.37
C VAL A 236 -7.53 2.27 11.88
N PRO A 237 -7.57 2.55 13.20
CA PRO A 237 -7.49 3.92 13.69
C PRO A 237 -6.23 4.67 13.26
N ASP A 238 -5.06 4.02 13.31
CA ASP A 238 -3.79 4.66 12.92
C ASP A 238 -3.75 4.92 11.41
N LEU A 239 -4.28 3.99 10.61
CA LEU A 239 -4.46 4.18 9.17
C LEU A 239 -5.37 5.38 8.87
N VAL A 240 -6.50 5.52 9.57
CA VAL A 240 -7.39 6.68 9.40
C VAL A 240 -6.70 7.98 9.80
N ALA A 241 -6.03 8.02 10.95
CA ALA A 241 -5.33 9.21 11.42
C ALA A 241 -4.24 9.66 10.41
N TYR A 242 -3.45 8.70 9.93
CA TYR A 242 -2.46 8.96 8.89
C TYR A 242 -3.09 9.51 7.61
N LEU A 243 -4.17 8.90 7.11
CA LEU A 243 -4.84 9.34 5.88
C LEU A 243 -5.46 10.74 6.02
N HIS A 244 -5.91 11.11 7.21
CA HIS A 244 -6.39 12.46 7.49
C HIS A 244 -5.27 13.50 7.39
N GLU A 245 -4.12 13.25 8.05
CA GLU A 245 -2.95 14.13 7.96
C GLU A 245 -2.37 14.14 6.54
N ARG A 246 -2.35 13.00 5.86
CA ARG A 246 -1.90 12.88 4.46
C ARG A 246 -2.74 13.72 3.50
N ALA A 247 -3.99 13.99 3.83
CA ALA A 247 -4.89 14.82 3.04
C ALA A 247 -4.58 16.33 3.16
N THR A 248 -3.86 16.76 4.20
CA THR A 248 -3.49 18.18 4.41
C THR A 248 -2.24 18.57 3.61
N LEU A 249 -1.49 17.59 3.11
CA LEU A 249 -0.28 17.85 2.32
C LEU A 249 -0.57 18.67 1.04
N PRO A 250 0.42 19.44 0.55
CA PRO A 250 0.32 20.15 -0.72
C PRO A 250 -0.06 19.22 -1.88
N MET A 251 -0.83 19.73 -2.84
CA MET A 251 -1.34 18.97 -3.99
C MET A 251 -0.26 18.15 -4.70
N TRP A 252 0.89 18.77 -4.99
CA TRP A 252 2.00 18.10 -5.66
C TRP A 252 2.45 16.85 -4.89
N CYS A 253 2.48 16.91 -3.57
CA CYS A 253 2.89 15.80 -2.71
C CYS A 253 1.80 14.72 -2.68
N ARG A 254 0.52 15.12 -2.68
CA ARG A 254 -0.61 14.18 -2.75
C ARG A 254 -0.72 13.43 -4.08
N ARG A 255 -0.17 14.00 -5.17
CA ARG A 255 -0.10 13.38 -6.51
C ARG A 255 1.14 12.53 -6.74
N MET A 256 2.14 12.62 -5.88
CA MET A 256 3.29 11.73 -5.91
C MET A 256 2.91 10.41 -5.22
N ILE A 257 2.93 9.32 -5.98
CA ILE A 257 2.75 7.95 -5.47
C ILE A 257 4.06 7.18 -5.57
N GLY A 258 4.28 6.17 -4.76
CA GLY A 258 5.45 5.28 -4.76
C GLY A 258 6.49 5.59 -3.68
N ASN A 259 6.18 6.46 -2.71
CA ASN A 259 7.10 6.86 -1.64
C ASN A 259 6.45 6.91 -0.25
N GLU A 260 5.36 6.17 -0.05
CA GLU A 260 4.56 6.28 1.17
C GLU A 260 5.32 5.75 2.40
N ARG A 261 6.27 4.82 2.22
CA ARG A 261 7.13 4.35 3.30
C ARG A 261 7.92 5.48 3.98
N CYS A 262 8.52 6.37 3.19
CA CYS A 262 9.26 7.51 3.73
C CYS A 262 8.33 8.51 4.41
N LEU A 263 7.14 8.74 3.84
CA LEU A 263 6.13 9.63 4.43
C LEU A 263 5.62 9.11 5.77
N VAL A 264 5.31 7.81 5.89
CA VAL A 264 4.92 7.19 7.16
C VAL A 264 6.00 7.32 8.21
N GLN A 265 7.26 7.05 7.85
CA GLN A 265 8.39 7.22 8.77
C GLN A 265 8.51 8.67 9.26
N TYR A 266 8.38 9.64 8.35
CA TYR A 266 8.37 11.05 8.73
C TYR A 266 7.22 11.39 9.67
N TYR A 267 6.00 10.94 9.36
CA TYR A 267 4.81 11.13 10.19
C TYR A 267 5.01 10.59 11.61
N MET A 268 5.51 9.36 11.74
CA MET A 268 5.76 8.73 13.04
C MET A 268 6.85 9.46 13.83
N LEU A 269 7.93 9.90 13.17
CA LEU A 269 8.99 10.67 13.81
C LEU A 269 8.53 12.06 14.27
N ASN A 270 7.54 12.64 13.58
CA ASN A 270 7.00 13.96 13.88
C ASN A 270 5.71 13.94 14.70
N ARG A 271 5.53 12.90 15.53
CA ARG A 271 4.40 12.74 16.46
C ARG A 271 3.05 12.75 15.75
N ASP A 272 2.96 11.89 14.74
CA ASP A 272 1.71 11.64 14.03
C ASP A 272 1.18 12.89 13.31
N SER A 273 2.10 13.67 12.72
CA SER A 273 1.75 14.85 11.93
C SER A 273 2.80 15.16 10.87
N PHE A 274 2.37 15.81 9.79
CA PHE A 274 3.25 16.37 8.76
C PHE A 274 3.64 17.83 9.03
N ASP A 275 3.01 18.49 10.00
CA ASP A 275 3.36 19.84 10.43
C ASP A 275 4.62 19.77 11.31
N GLY A 276 5.81 19.84 10.69
CA GLY A 276 7.11 19.83 11.37
C GLY A 276 7.38 20.98 12.36
N SER A 277 6.37 21.77 12.74
CA SER A 277 6.50 23.03 13.50
C SER A 277 5.49 23.23 14.63
N ARG A 278 4.78 22.20 15.14
CA ARG A 278 4.02 22.38 16.41
C ARG A 278 4.94 22.21 17.63
N PRO A 279 5.27 23.28 18.39
CA PRO A 279 5.96 23.13 19.66
C PRO A 279 5.11 22.30 20.63
N ARG A 280 5.77 21.57 21.54
CA ARG A 280 5.12 20.83 22.63
C ARG A 280 4.11 21.75 23.34
N SER A 281 2.82 21.59 23.11
CA SER A 281 1.86 22.04 24.12
C SER A 281 2.11 21.12 25.32
N ARG A 282 2.75 21.68 26.36
CA ARG A 282 2.80 21.03 27.67
C ARG A 282 1.35 20.76 28.03
N ARG A 283 0.96 19.48 28.15
CA ARG A 283 -0.26 19.11 28.87
C ARG A 283 -0.27 19.92 30.17
N PRO A 284 -1.36 20.63 30.50
CA PRO A 284 -1.45 21.29 31.79
C PRO A 284 -1.22 20.22 32.86
N ARG A 285 -0.25 20.45 33.75
CA ARG A 285 -0.12 19.62 34.95
C ARG A 285 -1.46 19.69 35.70
N PRO A 286 -2.00 18.57 36.19
CA PRO A 286 -3.16 18.63 37.08
C PRO A 286 -2.79 19.53 38.26
N ARG A 287 -3.61 20.56 38.50
CA ARG A 287 -3.53 21.35 39.73
C ARG A 287 -3.78 20.38 40.88
N ASN A 288 -2.78 20.16 41.72
CA ASN A 288 -3.00 19.61 43.04
C ASN A 288 -3.90 20.60 43.79
N SER A 289 -5.19 20.32 43.84
CA SER A 289 -6.06 20.81 44.90
C SER A 289 -5.71 20.06 46.17
N GLY A 290 -4.64 20.51 46.83
CA GLY A 290 -4.34 20.11 48.20
C GLY A 290 -5.44 20.65 49.10
N ALA A 291 -6.12 19.73 49.77
CA ALA A 291 -6.96 20.00 50.91
C ALA A 291 -6.13 20.60 52.05
N THR A 292 -6.65 21.66 52.63
CA THR A 292 -6.40 22.18 53.99
C THR A 292 -7.76 22.74 54.38
N SER A 293 -8.55 21.98 55.14
CA SER A 293 -8.62 22.07 56.62
C SER A 293 -9.09 23.44 57.06
#